data_AF-A0A3R7UE62-F1
#
_entry.id   AF-A0A3R7UE62-F1
#
_cell.length_a   1.000
_cell.length_b   1.000
_cell.length_c   1.000
_cell.angle_alpha   90.00
_cell.angle_beta   90.00
_cell.angle_gamma   90.00
#
_symmetry.space_group_name_H-M   'P 1'
#
loop_
_entity.id
_entity.type
_entity.pdbx_description
1 polymer ?
#
loop_
_entity_poly.entity_id
_entity_poly.type
_entity_poly.pdbx_seq_one_letter_code
_entity_poly.pdbx_strand_id
1 'polypeptide(L)'
;MLLLVLARATRADANVESIEVTHVRQALKEFTGDDFSEADILTAASSELFESKSLERTLENAARKLSKEHRITILDCLANLIRADELIRDPELDFFDQVAIALKATPSEIAGLKVTAT
;
A
#
# COMPACT_ATOMS: atom_id res chain seq x y z
N MET A 1 2.31 9.07 -0.92
CA MET A 1 1.86 8.14 0.15
C MET A 1 1.71 6.72 -0.37
N LEU A 2 1.05 6.50 -1.51
CA LEU A 2 1.00 5.19 -2.15
C LEU A 2 2.40 4.57 -2.33
N LEU A 3 3.38 5.38 -2.79
CA LEU A 3 4.79 4.96 -2.93
C LEU A 3 5.33 4.35 -1.64
N LEU A 4 4.97 4.94 -0.50
CA LEU A 4 5.46 4.52 0.80
C LEU A 4 4.87 3.19 1.26
N VAL A 5 3.56 3.01 1.05
CA VAL A 5 2.85 1.79 1.39
C VAL A 5 3.38 0.64 0.55
N LEU A 6 3.48 0.88 -0.76
CA LEU A 6 3.94 -0.12 -1.71
C LEU A 6 5.42 -0.47 -1.52
N ALA A 7 6.31 0.51 -1.35
CA ALA A 7 7.73 0.27 -1.09
C ALA A 7 7.98 -0.46 0.24
N ARG A 8 7.04 -0.41 1.19
CA ARG A 8 7.14 -1.22 2.41
C ARG A 8 6.60 -2.63 2.26
N ALA A 9 5.53 -2.80 1.50
CA ALA A 9 5.00 -4.12 1.18
C ALA A 9 6.09 -4.99 0.54
N THR A 10 6.86 -4.42 -0.39
CA THR A 10 8.01 -5.09 -1.02
C THR A 10 9.11 -5.46 -0.01
N ARG A 11 9.32 -4.70 1.07
CA ARG A 11 10.36 -5.00 2.07
C ARG A 11 9.90 -6.01 3.14
N ALA A 12 8.59 -6.14 3.36
CA ALA A 12 8.04 -7.17 4.23
C ALA A 12 8.31 -8.57 3.66
N ASP A 13 8.39 -8.67 2.32
CA ASP A 13 9.03 -9.80 1.67
C ASP A 13 10.56 -9.64 1.75
N ALA A 14 11.24 -10.63 2.33
CA ALA A 14 12.69 -10.62 2.51
C ALA A 14 13.44 -10.75 1.17
N ASN A 15 12.75 -11.11 0.08
CA ASN A 15 13.28 -11.21 -1.27
C ASN A 15 12.50 -10.28 -2.20
N VAL A 16 12.84 -8.99 -2.22
CA VAL A 16 12.30 -8.05 -3.21
C VAL A 16 12.61 -8.59 -4.61
N GLU A 17 11.64 -9.24 -5.25
CA GLU A 17 11.80 -9.69 -6.63
C GLU A 17 11.53 -8.52 -7.59
N SER A 18 12.25 -8.48 -8.71
CA SER A 18 12.09 -7.45 -9.75
C SER A 18 10.64 -7.29 -10.26
N ILE A 19 9.82 -8.32 -10.11
CA ILE A 19 8.40 -8.32 -10.44
C ILE A 19 7.58 -7.44 -9.49
N GLU A 20 7.90 -7.43 -8.20
CA GLU A 20 7.20 -6.64 -7.19
C GLU A 20 7.45 -5.14 -7.41
N VAL A 21 8.71 -4.77 -7.66
CA VAL A 21 9.07 -3.39 -8.00
C VAL A 21 8.35 -2.93 -9.27
N THR A 22 8.20 -3.82 -10.26
CA THR A 22 7.47 -3.51 -11.50
C THR A 22 5.98 -3.25 -11.23
N HIS A 23 5.34 -4.09 -10.40
CA HIS A 23 3.95 -3.87 -9.99
C HIS A 23 3.77 -2.58 -9.19
N VAL A 24 4.70 -2.27 -8.28
CA VAL A 24 4.68 -1.00 -7.53
C VAL A 24 4.77 0.20 -8.48
N ARG A 25 5.68 0.17 -9.45
CA ARG A 25 5.84 1.26 -10.43
C ARG A 25 4.59 1.46 -11.26
N GLN A 26 3.96 0.37 -11.70
CA GLN A 26 2.73 0.43 -12.48
C GLN A 26 1.58 1.03 -11.65
N ALA A 27 1.37 0.54 -10.42
CA ALA A 27 0.35 1.06 -9.52
C ALA A 27 0.55 2.54 -9.20
N LEU A 28 1.80 2.99 -9.03
CA LEU A 28 2.11 4.40 -8.81
C LEU A 28 1.82 5.27 -10.01
N LYS A 29 2.19 4.80 -11.20
CA LYS A 29 1.91 5.50 -12.45
C LYS A 29 0.41 5.66 -12.68
N GLU A 30 -0.37 4.61 -12.43
CA GLU A 30 -1.83 4.67 -12.55
C GLU A 30 -2.47 5.63 -11.56
N PHE A 31 -1.90 5.76 -10.35
CA PHE A 31 -2.47 6.58 -9.29
C PHE A 31 -2.01 8.04 -9.30
N THR A 32 -0.75 8.32 -9.60
CA THR A 32 -0.19 9.68 -9.57
C THR A 32 0.00 10.28 -10.96
N GLY A 33 0.04 9.44 -12.00
CA GLY A 33 0.41 9.84 -13.36
C GLY A 33 1.93 9.96 -13.57
N ASP A 34 2.74 9.71 -12.53
CA ASP A 34 4.19 9.89 -12.57
C ASP A 34 4.93 8.57 -12.76
N ASP A 35 6.05 8.61 -13.49
CA ASP A 35 6.98 7.49 -13.59
C ASP A 35 7.99 7.53 -12.44
N PHE A 36 8.13 6.40 -11.75
CA PHE A 36 9.13 6.19 -10.70
C PHE A 36 10.20 5.22 -11.18
N SER A 37 11.46 5.45 -10.83
CA SER A 37 12.54 4.49 -11.10
C SER A 37 12.58 3.39 -10.03
N GLU A 38 13.10 2.22 -10.37
CA GLU A 38 13.37 1.15 -9.39
C GLU A 38 14.22 1.64 -8.22
N ALA A 39 15.22 2.49 -8.50
CA ALA A 39 16.05 3.09 -7.46
C ALA A 39 15.23 3.98 -6.51
N ASP A 40 14.22 4.70 -6.99
CA ASP A 40 13.33 5.51 -6.15
C ASP A 40 12.48 4.63 -5.23
N ILE A 41 11.98 3.50 -5.75
CA ILE A 41 11.21 2.53 -4.97
C ILE A 41 12.08 1.92 -3.87
N LEU A 42 13.28 1.44 -4.23
CA LEU A 42 14.21 0.82 -3.30
C LEU A 42 14.71 1.82 -2.25
N THR A 43 15.01 3.07 -2.66
CA THR A 43 15.40 4.13 -1.73
C THR A 43 14.28 4.45 -0.75
N ALA A 44 13.02 4.51 -1.21
CA ALA A 44 11.87 4.70 -0.34
C ALA A 44 11.65 3.51 0.62
N ALA A 45 11.92 2.28 0.18
CA ALA A 45 11.85 1.06 0.99
C ALA A 45 12.96 1.01 2.07
N SER A 46 14.15 1.51 1.74
CA SER A 46 15.34 1.47 2.60
C SER A 46 15.53 2.69 3.51
N SER A 47 14.93 3.84 3.18
CA SER A 47 15.12 5.10 3.92
C SER A 47 14.65 5.02 5.38
N GLU A 48 15.54 5.39 6.30
CA GLU A 48 15.38 5.46 7.77
C GLU A 48 14.29 6.42 8.27
N LEU A 49 13.60 7.17 7.39
CA LEU A 49 12.42 8.00 7.75
C LEU A 49 11.21 7.18 8.25
N PHE A 50 11.37 5.86 8.32
CA PHE A 50 10.33 4.85 8.29
C PHE A 50 10.54 3.73 9.34
N GLU A 51 10.52 4.10 10.62
CA GLU A 51 10.09 3.18 11.69
C GLU A 51 8.61 2.80 11.50
N SER A 52 8.17 1.62 11.93
CA SER A 52 6.74 1.21 11.84
C SER A 52 5.80 2.28 12.41
N LYS A 53 6.19 2.90 13.53
CA LYS A 53 5.49 4.03 14.15
C LYS A 53 5.44 5.28 13.26
N SER A 54 6.41 5.53 12.40
CA SER A 54 6.37 6.69 11.50
C SER A 54 5.53 6.42 10.25
N LEU A 55 5.38 5.16 9.81
CA LEU A 55 4.40 4.78 8.78
C LEU A 55 2.98 5.00 9.29
N GLU A 56 2.67 4.40 10.44
CA GLU A 56 1.34 4.45 11.04
C GLU A 56 0.90 5.90 11.21
N ARG A 57 1.74 6.75 11.82
CA ARG A 57 1.48 8.19 11.95
C ARG A 57 1.33 8.91 10.60
N THR A 58 2.14 8.55 9.61
CA THR A 58 2.04 9.14 8.26
C THR A 58 0.71 8.78 7.61
N LEU A 59 0.31 7.51 7.69
CA LEU A 59 -0.95 7.00 7.16
C LEU A 59 -2.15 7.61 7.89
N GLU A 60 -2.13 7.66 9.21
CA GLU A 60 -3.20 8.28 10.01
C GLU A 60 -3.40 9.76 9.67
N ASN A 61 -2.30 10.51 9.50
CA ASN A 61 -2.36 11.93 9.16
C ASN A 61 -2.90 12.15 7.74
N ALA A 62 -2.53 11.29 6.80
CA ALA A 62 -2.98 11.38 5.44
C ALA A 62 -4.40 10.82 5.24
N ALA A 63 -4.82 9.82 6.02
CA ALA A 63 -6.19 9.30 6.03
C ALA A 63 -7.22 10.39 6.31
N ARG A 64 -6.85 11.42 7.10
CA ARG A 64 -7.69 12.60 7.35
C ARG A 64 -7.89 13.49 6.12
N LYS A 65 -7.00 13.39 5.14
CA LYS A 65 -6.97 14.23 3.91
C LYS A 65 -7.41 13.47 2.66
N LEU A 66 -7.51 12.14 2.73
CA LEU A 66 -7.83 11.29 1.58
C LEU A 66 -9.33 11.01 1.49
N SER A 67 -9.83 10.99 0.24
CA SER A 67 -11.17 10.50 -0.06
C SER A 67 -11.30 9.00 0.30
N LYS A 68 -12.52 8.51 0.45
CA LYS A 68 -12.78 7.06 0.61
C LYS A 68 -12.23 6.26 -0.57
N GLU A 69 -12.44 6.77 -1.79
CA GLU A 69 -11.99 6.15 -3.03
C GLU A 69 -10.47 5.96 -3.04
N HIS A 70 -9.70 7.00 -2.70
CA HIS A 70 -8.25 6.89 -2.67
C HIS A 70 -7.74 5.90 -1.62
N ARG A 71 -8.41 5.81 -0.47
CA ARG A 71 -8.05 4.82 0.58
C ARG A 71 -8.26 3.39 0.08
N ILE A 72 -9.36 3.14 -0.63
CA ILE A 72 -9.62 1.84 -1.24
C ILE A 72 -8.64 1.55 -2.35
N THR A 73 -8.31 2.52 -3.22
CA THR A 73 -7.28 2.30 -4.24
C THR A 73 -5.92 1.91 -3.64
N ILE A 74 -5.51 2.53 -2.53
CA ILE A 74 -4.26 2.16 -1.86
C ILE A 74 -4.30 0.71 -1.35
N LEU A 75 -5.42 0.29 -0.75
CA LEU A 75 -5.60 -1.07 -0.25
C LEU A 75 -5.70 -2.09 -1.38
N ASP A 76 -6.35 -1.75 -2.50
CA ASP A 76 -6.42 -2.60 -3.68
C ASP A 76 -5.02 -2.82 -4.28
N CYS A 77 -4.21 -1.76 -4.42
CA CYS A 77 -2.83 -1.89 -4.87
C CYS A 77 -2.00 -2.78 -3.94
N LEU A 78 -2.16 -2.62 -2.61
CA LEU A 78 -1.45 -3.44 -1.64
C LEU A 78 -1.89 -4.91 -1.70
N ALA A 79 -3.19 -5.17 -1.80
CA ALA A 79 -3.72 -6.53 -1.92
C ALA A 79 -3.25 -7.21 -3.22
N ASN A 80 -3.18 -6.48 -4.32
CA ASN A 80 -2.66 -7.00 -5.59
C ASN A 80 -1.18 -7.35 -5.51
N LEU A 81 -0.40 -6.59 -4.73
CA LEU A 81 1.01 -6.89 -4.50
C LEU A 81 1.18 -8.16 -3.66
N ILE A 82 0.46 -8.27 -2.54
CA ILE A 82 0.50 -9.48 -1.69
C ILE A 82 0.04 -10.73 -2.47
N ARG A 83 -0.96 -10.60 -3.34
CA ARG A 83 -1.44 -11.69 -4.20
C ARG A 83 -0.53 -11.99 -5.40
N ALA A 84 0.43 -11.12 -5.71
CA ALA A 84 1.39 -11.39 -6.77
C ALA A 84 2.40 -12.46 -6.34
N ASP A 85 2.64 -12.61 -5.03
CA ASP A 85 3.27 -13.81 -4.48
C ASP A 85 2.26 -14.98 -4.53
N GLU A 86 2.74 -16.16 -4.95
CA GLU A 86 1.94 -17.39 -4.96
C GLU A 86 1.65 -17.91 -3.53
N LEU A 87 2.37 -17.40 -2.52
CA LEU A 87 2.29 -17.82 -1.12
C LEU A 87 2.10 -16.63 -0.17
N ILE A 88 0.85 -16.41 0.27
CA ILE A 88 0.53 -15.39 1.28
C ILE A 88 0.87 -15.91 2.70
N ARG A 89 1.67 -15.14 3.44
CA ARG A 89 2.16 -15.43 4.79
C ARG A 89 1.51 -14.52 5.83
N ASP A 90 1.43 -14.98 7.09
CA ASP A 90 0.81 -14.22 8.19
C ASP A 90 1.34 -12.77 8.35
N PRO A 91 2.65 -12.48 8.22
CA PRO A 91 3.15 -11.11 8.33
C PRO A 91 2.63 -10.15 7.25
N GLU A 92 2.29 -10.66 6.06
CA GLU A 92 1.76 -9.85 4.96
C GLU A 92 0.30 -9.48 5.23
N LEU A 93 -0.46 -10.41 5.84
CA LEU A 93 -1.81 -10.14 6.32
C LEU A 93 -1.79 -9.14 7.48
N ASP A 94 -0.89 -9.31 8.45
CA ASP A 94 -0.71 -8.35 9.55
C ASP A 94 -0.37 -6.95 9.03
N PHE A 95 0.49 -6.86 8.00
CA PHE A 95 0.84 -5.60 7.37
C PHE A 95 -0.35 -4.96 6.66
N PHE A 96 -1.12 -5.75 5.89
CA PHE A 96 -2.34 -5.27 5.25
C PHE A 96 -3.33 -4.69 6.28
N ASP A 97 -3.56 -5.41 7.37
CA ASP A 97 -4.49 -5.00 8.43
C ASP A 97 -4.02 -3.72 9.11
N GLN A 98 -2.73 -3.58 9.40
CA GLN A 98 -2.15 -2.34 9.94
C GLN A 98 -2.38 -1.15 9.01
N VAL A 99 -2.20 -1.32 7.70
CA VAL A 99 -2.44 -0.26 6.72
C VAL A 99 -3.94 0.09 6.65
N ALA A 100 -4.82 -0.92 6.65
CA ALA A 100 -6.27 -0.72 6.64
C ALA A 100 -6.76 0.08 7.86
N ILE A 101 -6.26 -0.29 9.05
CA ILE A 101 -6.56 0.40 10.32
C ILE A 101 -6.06 1.84 10.27
N ALA A 102 -4.80 2.07 9.85
CA ALA A 102 -4.22 3.41 9.79
C ALA A 102 -4.93 4.32 8.77
N LEU A 103 -5.43 3.75 7.66
CA LEU A 103 -6.26 4.45 6.68
C LEU A 103 -7.70 4.66 7.14
N LYS A 104 -8.11 4.06 8.26
CA LYS A 104 -9.49 4.07 8.75
C LYS A 104 -10.48 3.57 7.70
N ALA A 105 -10.10 2.55 6.94
CA ALA A 105 -10.97 1.89 5.98
C ALA A 105 -11.87 0.91 6.74
N THR A 106 -13.18 0.93 6.48
CA THR A 106 -14.09 -0.02 7.11
C THR A 106 -14.10 -1.36 6.37
N PRO A 107 -14.45 -2.47 7.03
CA PRO A 107 -14.60 -3.76 6.34
C PRO A 107 -15.56 -3.70 5.15
N SER A 108 -16.63 -2.90 5.23
CA SER A 108 -17.55 -2.69 4.11
C SER A 108 -16.90 -1.96 2.93
N GLU A 109 -16.07 -0.95 3.17
CA GLU A 109 -15.36 -0.24 2.10
C GLU A 109 -14.31 -1.16 1.45
N ILE A 110 -13.59 -1.96 2.24
CA ILE A 110 -12.61 -2.96 1.77
C ILE A 110 -13.29 -4.05 0.94
N ALA A 111 -14.46 -4.52 1.38
CA ALA A 111 -15.27 -5.49 0.65
C ALA A 111 -15.98 -4.89 -0.58
N GLY A 112 -15.78 -3.60 -0.88
CA GLY A 112 -16.41 -2.92 -2.01
C GLY A 112 -17.91 -2.70 -1.86
N LEU A 113 -18.46 -2.83 -0.65
CA LEU A 113 -19.88 -2.66 -0.36
C LEU A 113 -20.23 -1.16 -0.34
N LYS A 114 -20.91 -0.70 -1.38
CA LYS A 114 -21.34 0.70 -1.52
C LYS A 114 -22.84 0.84 -1.29
N VAL A 115 -23.25 1.96 -0.68
CA VAL A 115 -24.66 2.34 -0.62
C VAL A 115 -25.12 2.64 -2.04
N THR A 116 -25.98 1.77 -2.58
CA THR A 116 -26.69 2.02 -3.83
C THR A 116 -27.88 2.91 -3.50
N ALA A 117 -27.82 4.17 -3.92
CA ALA A 117 -29.00 5.03 -3.86
C ALA A 117 -30.05 4.46 -4.83
N THR A 118 -31.22 4.13 -4.28
CA THR A 118 -32.46 3.80 -5.02
C THR A 118 -33.01 5.01 -5.74
#